data_AF-X1LRA4-F1
#
_entry.id   AF-X1LRA4-F1
#
_cell.length_a   1.000
_cell.length_b   1.000
_cell.length_c   1.000
_cell.angle_alpha   90.00
_cell.angle_beta   90.00
_cell.angle_gamma   90.00
#
_symmetry.space_group_name_H-M   'P 1'
#
loop_
_entity.id
_entity.type
_entity.pdbx_description
1 polymer ?
#
loop_
_entity_poly.entity_id
_entity_poly.type
_entity_poly.pdbx_seq_one_letter_code
_entity_poly.pdbx_strand_id
1 'polypeptide(L)'
;MSYTITQESFDSLASWWANPSHSLRWNSLFVLPVWLKVWWQEFGAGAELHLGAIRQEEEVIGVAPLLVREGKTSLIGSADVCDYLDFIVAPGRERDFFSVLLDDLREKGINQLDLSPLRPDSTVLTYLVSIAQNRGYEVLCHPEDVSLELDLPPTWDEYLGILTSKQRHEVKRKLRRLEEAGNVKYRIVEDTGATREAMNTFLRMFAESRTDKAAFLTAQMESFFRSLADNMAEVGLLRLGILELDTQPTAMVM
;
A
#
# COMPACT_ATOMS: atom_id res chain seq x y z
N MET A 1 25.17 -12.41 -18.51
CA MET A 1 24.52 -11.10 -18.73
C MET A 1 25.04 -10.17 -17.65
N SER A 2 25.38 -8.92 -17.98
CA SER A 2 25.88 -7.96 -17.00
C SER A 2 24.70 -7.24 -16.36
N TYR A 3 24.61 -7.28 -15.04
CA TYR A 3 23.63 -6.50 -14.28
C TYR A 3 24.35 -5.35 -13.59
N THR A 4 23.66 -4.21 -13.48
CA THR A 4 24.13 -3.05 -12.72
C THR A 4 23.08 -2.62 -11.72
N ILE A 5 23.52 -1.96 -10.65
CA ILE A 5 22.64 -1.48 -9.59
C ILE A 5 22.87 0.01 -9.45
N THR A 6 21.78 0.77 -9.48
CA THR A 6 21.78 2.22 -9.31
C THR A 6 20.95 2.59 -8.08
N GLN A 7 21.42 3.58 -7.33
CA GLN A 7 20.59 4.24 -6.32
C GLN A 7 19.68 5.24 -7.02
N GLU A 8 18.41 5.23 -6.67
CA GLU A 8 17.35 5.98 -7.34
C GLU A 8 16.64 6.92 -6.38
N SER A 9 15.83 7.81 -6.95
CA SER A 9 14.96 8.71 -6.21
C SER A 9 13.49 8.35 -6.42
N PHE A 10 12.61 8.87 -5.56
CA PHE A 10 11.16 8.74 -5.78
C PHE A 10 10.71 9.39 -7.10
N ASP A 11 11.43 10.39 -7.61
CA ASP A 11 11.13 11.02 -8.90
C ASP A 11 11.48 10.09 -10.08
N SER A 12 12.55 9.29 -9.99
CA SER A 12 12.84 8.23 -10.96
C SER A 12 11.69 7.21 -11.02
N LEU A 13 11.21 6.77 -9.85
CA LEU A 13 10.09 5.83 -9.74
C LEU A 13 8.79 6.40 -10.32
N ALA A 14 8.49 7.68 -10.04
CA ALA A 14 7.33 8.36 -10.59
C ALA A 14 7.39 8.42 -12.13
N SER A 15 8.57 8.69 -12.70
CA SER A 15 8.80 8.68 -14.14
C SER A 15 8.54 7.30 -14.76
N TRP A 16 9.02 6.22 -14.13
CA TRP A 16 8.79 4.85 -14.60
C TRP A 16 7.34 4.40 -14.47
N TRP A 17 6.66 4.79 -13.39
CA TRP A 17 5.25 4.48 -13.19
C TRP A 17 4.36 5.19 -14.23
N ALA A 18 4.68 6.44 -14.56
CA ALA A 18 3.95 7.21 -15.57
C ALA A 18 4.23 6.75 -17.01
N ASN A 19 5.33 6.02 -17.24
CA ASN A 19 5.74 5.60 -18.56
C ASN A 19 5.34 4.12 -18.84
N PRO A 20 4.35 3.87 -19.72
CA PRO A 20 3.87 2.52 -20.01
C PRO A 20 4.88 1.63 -20.74
N SER A 21 6.01 2.18 -21.21
CA SER A 21 7.07 1.37 -21.82
C SER A 21 7.86 0.54 -20.81
N HIS A 22 7.77 0.84 -19.52
CA HIS A 22 8.42 0.03 -18.48
C HIS A 22 7.62 -1.24 -18.20
N SER A 23 8.33 -2.36 -18.13
CA SER A 23 7.78 -3.68 -17.80
C SER A 23 7.57 -3.90 -16.30
N LEU A 24 7.88 -2.89 -15.46
CA LEU A 24 7.78 -2.96 -14.01
C LEU A 24 6.34 -3.23 -13.55
N ARG A 25 6.18 -4.22 -12.66
CA ARG A 25 4.88 -4.55 -12.09
C ARG A 25 4.67 -3.83 -10.76
N TRP A 26 3.75 -2.88 -10.75
CA TRP A 26 3.27 -2.17 -9.58
C TRP A 26 2.09 -2.94 -8.97
N ASN A 27 2.37 -3.98 -8.20
CA ASN A 27 1.39 -4.99 -7.80
C ASN A 27 0.46 -4.61 -6.65
N SER A 28 0.69 -3.48 -5.98
CA SER A 28 -0.20 -2.95 -4.94
C SER A 28 -0.10 -1.43 -4.82
N LEU A 29 -1.06 -0.82 -4.12
CA LEU A 29 -1.05 0.61 -3.80
C LEU A 29 0.20 1.00 -2.99
N PHE A 30 0.63 0.13 -2.09
CA PHE A 30 1.69 0.38 -1.10
C PHE A 30 3.09 0.47 -1.71
N VAL A 31 3.28 -0.01 -2.94
CA VAL A 31 4.55 0.09 -3.68
C VAL A 31 4.55 1.20 -4.73
N LEU A 32 3.46 1.99 -4.85
CA LEU A 32 3.41 3.10 -5.79
C LEU A 32 4.38 4.22 -5.37
N PRO A 33 4.97 4.96 -6.33
CA PRO A 33 5.94 6.01 -6.03
C PRO A 33 5.40 7.06 -5.07
N VAL A 34 4.13 7.44 -5.25
CA VAL A 34 3.43 8.40 -4.42
C VAL A 34 3.29 7.92 -2.97
N TRP A 35 2.94 6.64 -2.76
CA TRP A 35 2.80 6.05 -1.43
C TRP A 35 4.16 5.99 -0.72
N LEU A 36 5.16 5.41 -1.40
CA LEU A 36 6.51 5.25 -0.86
C LEU A 36 7.14 6.59 -0.46
N LYS A 37 6.95 7.63 -1.30
CA LYS A 37 7.45 8.98 -1.04
C LYS A 37 6.83 9.60 0.22
N VAL A 38 5.50 9.57 0.32
CA VAL A 38 4.78 10.13 1.49
C VAL A 38 5.17 9.37 2.76
N TRP A 39 5.18 8.04 2.72
CA TRP A 39 5.59 7.23 3.87
C TRP A 39 7.03 7.55 4.29
N TRP A 40 7.96 7.66 3.33
CA TRP A 40 9.36 7.98 3.62
C TRP A 40 9.52 9.36 4.24
N GLN A 41 8.80 10.37 3.75
CA GLN A 41 8.86 11.73 4.28
C GLN A 41 8.38 11.81 5.74
N GLU A 42 7.35 11.04 6.08
CA GLU A 42 6.72 11.08 7.41
C GLU A 42 7.43 10.17 8.42
N PHE A 43 7.86 8.97 8.01
CA PHE A 43 8.37 7.93 8.91
C PHE A 43 9.85 7.59 8.71
N GLY A 44 10.46 8.03 7.61
CA GLY A 44 11.85 7.68 7.25
C GLY A 44 12.92 8.38 8.08
N ALA A 45 12.58 9.36 8.93
CA ALA A 45 13.54 10.07 9.77
C ALA A 45 14.37 9.11 10.65
N GLY A 46 15.69 9.24 10.59
CA GLY A 46 16.63 8.36 11.31
C GLY A 46 16.93 7.03 10.61
N ALA A 47 16.41 6.80 9.40
CA ALA A 47 16.79 5.69 8.53
C ALA A 47 17.58 6.20 7.31
N GLU A 48 18.35 5.30 6.70
CA GLU A 48 18.99 5.51 5.41
C GLU A 48 18.09 4.97 4.30
N LEU A 49 17.86 5.78 3.27
CA LEU A 49 17.10 5.36 2.09
C LEU A 49 17.96 4.42 1.26
N HIS A 50 17.44 3.23 0.95
CA HIS A 50 18.07 2.27 0.06
C HIS A 50 17.13 1.92 -1.08
N LEU A 51 17.01 2.83 -2.04
CA LEU A 51 16.14 2.67 -3.20
C LEU A 51 16.96 2.20 -4.40
N GLY A 52 17.17 0.88 -4.48
CA GLY A 52 18.03 0.27 -5.50
C GLY A 52 17.25 -0.17 -6.73
N ALA A 53 17.66 0.25 -7.93
CA ALA A 53 17.17 -0.32 -9.19
C ALA A 53 18.21 -1.28 -9.77
N ILE A 54 17.75 -2.44 -10.21
CA ILE A 54 18.58 -3.43 -10.91
C ILE A 54 18.29 -3.30 -12.41
N ARG A 55 19.35 -3.22 -13.19
CA ARG A 55 19.29 -3.06 -14.64
C ARG A 55 19.97 -4.21 -15.35
N GLN A 56 19.38 -4.63 -16.46
CA GLN A 56 20.08 -5.37 -17.48
C GLN A 56 20.37 -4.41 -18.63
N GLU A 57 21.65 -4.12 -18.85
CA GLU A 57 22.05 -3.06 -19.80
C GLU A 57 21.37 -1.73 -19.42
N GLU A 58 20.47 -1.20 -20.26
CA GLU A 58 19.72 0.04 -19.98
C GLU A 58 18.34 -0.21 -19.35
N GLU A 59 17.81 -1.43 -19.45
CA GLU A 59 16.46 -1.78 -18.99
C GLU A 59 16.44 -2.01 -17.48
N VAL A 60 15.55 -1.29 -16.77
CA VAL A 60 15.27 -1.53 -15.35
C VAL A 60 14.39 -2.77 -15.22
N ILE A 61 14.91 -3.82 -14.58
CA ILE A 61 14.21 -5.10 -14.40
C ILE A 61 13.53 -5.20 -13.03
N GLY A 62 13.87 -4.32 -12.09
CA GLY A 62 13.18 -4.22 -10.82
C GLY A 62 13.76 -3.16 -9.88
N VAL A 63 13.01 -2.87 -8.83
CA VAL A 63 13.33 -1.89 -7.79
C VAL A 63 13.14 -2.52 -6.41
N ALA A 64 14.11 -2.30 -5.54
CA ALA A 64 14.10 -2.64 -4.13
C ALA A 64 13.84 -1.38 -3.30
N PRO A 65 12.59 -1.15 -2.85
CA PRO A 65 12.25 -0.03 -1.99
C PRO A 65 12.61 -0.37 -0.54
N LEU A 66 13.91 -0.30 -0.21
CA LEU A 66 14.42 -0.66 1.11
C LEU A 66 14.77 0.59 1.93
N LEU A 67 14.80 0.41 3.24
CA LEU A 67 15.39 1.34 4.19
C LEU A 67 16.31 0.59 5.14
N VAL A 68 17.26 1.30 5.72
CA VAL A 68 18.15 0.76 6.76
C VAL A 68 18.00 1.60 8.03
N ARG A 69 17.63 0.97 9.14
CA ARG A 69 17.53 1.61 10.45
C ARG A 69 18.22 0.74 11.48
N GLU A 70 19.18 1.30 12.20
CA GLU A 70 19.89 0.61 13.29
C GLU A 70 20.47 -0.76 12.87
N GLY A 71 20.98 -0.85 11.63
CA GLY A 71 21.54 -2.08 11.06
C GLY A 71 20.51 -3.10 10.56
N LYS A 72 19.21 -2.82 10.69
CA LYS A 72 18.12 -3.63 10.14
C LYS A 72 17.67 -3.05 8.80
N THR A 73 17.66 -3.90 7.77
CA THR A 73 17.14 -3.53 6.45
C THR A 73 15.72 -4.04 6.30
N SER A 74 14.79 -3.17 5.90
CA SER A 74 13.39 -3.54 5.67
C SER A 74 12.82 -2.89 4.41
N LEU A 75 11.64 -3.34 3.97
CA LEU A 75 10.87 -2.60 2.96
C LEU A 75 10.42 -1.25 3.53
N ILE A 76 10.27 -0.26 2.63
CA ILE A 76 9.64 1.02 2.95
C ILE A 76 8.14 0.77 3.16
N GLY A 77 7.66 1.03 4.36
CA GLY A 77 6.29 0.75 4.78
C GLY A 77 6.24 0.20 6.21
N SER A 78 5.03 0.05 6.75
CA SER A 78 4.79 -0.58 8.05
C SER A 78 3.40 -1.20 8.10
N ALA A 79 3.23 -2.25 8.92
CA ALA A 79 1.94 -2.92 9.12
C ALA A 79 0.85 -2.01 9.71
N ASP A 80 1.21 -0.84 10.28
CA ASP A 80 0.26 0.15 10.79
C ASP A 80 -0.61 0.77 9.68
N VAL A 81 -0.08 0.86 8.45
CA VAL A 81 -0.74 1.55 7.33
C VAL A 81 -0.65 0.81 5.99
N CYS A 82 0.09 -0.30 5.93
CA CYS A 82 0.24 -1.13 4.74
C CYS A 82 -0.20 -2.57 5.05
N ASP A 83 -1.15 -3.11 4.29
CA ASP A 83 -1.55 -4.51 4.42
C ASP A 83 -0.53 -5.47 3.79
N TYR A 84 0.15 -5.01 2.73
CA TYR A 84 1.16 -5.79 2.00
C TYR A 84 2.25 -4.87 1.44
N LEU A 85 3.49 -5.33 1.51
CA LEU A 85 4.65 -4.75 0.85
C LEU A 85 5.22 -5.76 -0.14
N ASP A 86 5.99 -5.26 -1.10
CA ASP A 86 6.70 -6.11 -2.06
C ASP A 86 7.81 -5.34 -2.79
N PHE A 87 8.55 -6.06 -3.62
CA PHE A 87 9.44 -5.50 -4.62
C PHE A 87 8.68 -5.17 -5.91
N ILE A 88 9.17 -4.16 -6.63
CA ILE A 88 8.61 -3.78 -7.95
C ILE A 88 9.46 -4.47 -9.01
N VAL A 89 9.00 -5.59 -9.57
CA VAL A 89 9.82 -6.41 -10.46
C VAL A 89 9.13 -6.63 -11.80
N ALA A 90 9.90 -6.60 -12.89
CA ALA A 90 9.40 -6.92 -14.21
C ALA A 90 9.03 -8.42 -14.29
N PRO A 91 7.85 -8.78 -14.83
CA PRO A 91 7.42 -10.17 -14.94
C PRO A 91 8.44 -11.05 -15.67
N GLY A 92 8.76 -12.21 -15.08
CA GLY A 92 9.73 -13.15 -15.64
C GLY A 92 11.19 -12.80 -15.31
N ARG A 93 11.47 -11.68 -14.62
CA ARG A 93 12.81 -11.25 -14.21
C ARG A 93 13.09 -11.45 -12.73
N GLU A 94 12.17 -12.03 -11.98
CA GLU A 94 12.20 -12.13 -10.52
C GLU A 94 13.43 -12.90 -10.01
N ARG A 95 13.79 -14.02 -10.68
CA ARG A 95 14.96 -14.80 -10.29
C ARG A 95 16.28 -14.08 -10.50
N ASP A 96 16.40 -13.35 -11.61
CA ASP A 96 17.58 -12.53 -11.91
C ASP A 96 17.67 -11.39 -10.89
N PHE A 97 16.56 -10.67 -10.70
CA PHE A 97 16.45 -9.55 -9.77
C PHE A 97 16.86 -9.95 -8.36
N PHE A 98 16.25 -10.98 -7.77
CA PHE A 98 16.57 -11.40 -6.40
C PHE A 98 17.97 -11.99 -6.28
N SER A 99 18.47 -12.64 -7.33
CA SER A 99 19.84 -13.13 -7.34
C SER A 99 20.85 -11.98 -7.22
N VAL A 100 20.69 -10.96 -8.05
CA VAL A 100 21.56 -9.78 -8.07
C VAL A 100 21.39 -8.95 -6.79
N LEU A 101 20.16 -8.79 -6.30
CA LEU A 101 19.87 -8.07 -5.06
C LEU A 101 20.60 -8.70 -3.87
N LEU A 102 20.52 -10.03 -3.70
CA LEU A 102 21.17 -10.71 -2.58
C LEU A 102 22.69 -10.61 -2.63
N ASP A 103 23.29 -10.63 -3.83
CA ASP A 103 24.73 -10.45 -3.99
C ASP A 103 25.17 -9.04 -3.57
N ASP A 104 24.43 -8.00 -3.99
CA ASP A 104 24.70 -6.60 -3.65
C ASP A 104 24.52 -6.30 -2.16
N LEU A 105 23.42 -6.78 -1.56
CA LEU A 105 23.17 -6.62 -0.13
C LEU A 105 24.29 -7.25 0.69
N ARG A 106 24.75 -8.44 0.31
CA ARG A 106 25.88 -9.13 0.96
C ARG A 106 27.17 -8.32 0.84
N GLU A 107 27.47 -7.78 -0.35
CA GLU A 107 28.67 -6.95 -0.57
C GLU A 107 28.66 -5.67 0.25
N LYS A 108 27.47 -5.11 0.51
CA LYS A 108 27.26 -3.96 1.41
C LYS A 108 27.25 -4.33 2.90
N GLY A 109 27.43 -5.61 3.24
CA GLY A 109 27.43 -6.10 4.61
C GLY A 109 26.04 -6.21 5.23
N ILE A 110 24.97 -6.10 4.43
CA ILE A 110 23.60 -6.33 4.88
C ILE A 110 23.38 -7.84 4.99
N ASN A 111 23.09 -8.31 6.19
CA ASN A 111 22.95 -9.73 6.52
C ASN A 111 21.55 -10.11 7.06
N GLN A 112 20.65 -9.13 7.21
CA GLN A 112 19.29 -9.34 7.67
C GLN A 112 18.30 -8.51 6.87
N LEU A 113 17.20 -9.14 6.45
CA LEU A 113 16.07 -8.50 5.79
C LEU A 113 14.80 -8.74 6.60
N ASP A 114 14.05 -7.67 6.84
CA ASP A 114 12.68 -7.74 7.35
C ASP A 114 11.71 -7.26 6.27
N LEU A 115 10.91 -8.18 5.76
CA LEU A 115 10.11 -7.95 4.56
C LEU A 115 8.60 -7.96 4.85
N SER A 116 8.18 -8.00 6.11
CA SER A 116 6.75 -7.98 6.46
C SER A 116 6.11 -6.58 6.31
N PRO A 117 4.79 -6.51 6.05
CA PRO A 117 3.86 -7.62 5.77
C PRO A 117 3.86 -8.06 4.31
N LEU A 118 3.55 -9.33 4.03
CA LEU A 118 3.57 -9.91 2.69
C LEU A 118 2.25 -10.59 2.33
N ARG A 119 1.79 -10.39 1.08
CA ARG A 119 0.69 -11.17 0.52
C ARG A 119 1.17 -12.58 0.12
N PRO A 120 0.34 -13.64 0.21
CA PRO A 120 0.76 -15.01 -0.15
C PRO A 120 1.32 -15.19 -1.57
N ASP A 121 0.94 -14.33 -2.51
CA ASP A 121 1.40 -14.33 -3.91
C ASP A 121 2.43 -13.23 -4.21
N SER A 122 2.98 -12.56 -3.18
CA SER A 122 4.08 -11.60 -3.32
C SER A 122 5.30 -12.20 -4.01
N THR A 123 6.10 -11.35 -4.65
CA THR A 123 7.36 -11.77 -5.30
C THR A 123 8.36 -12.32 -4.29
N VAL A 124 8.30 -11.85 -3.04
CA VAL A 124 9.10 -12.37 -1.92
C VAL A 124 8.80 -13.85 -1.66
N LEU A 125 7.53 -14.19 -1.40
CA LEU A 125 7.15 -15.56 -1.05
C LEU A 125 7.23 -16.50 -2.26
N THR A 126 6.93 -16.02 -3.46
CA THR A 126 6.93 -16.82 -4.68
C THR A 126 8.33 -17.07 -5.26
N TYR A 127 9.29 -16.16 -5.04
CA TYR A 127 10.64 -16.27 -5.60
C TYR A 127 11.76 -16.15 -4.55
N LEU A 128 11.85 -15.03 -3.83
CA LEU A 128 12.99 -14.71 -2.97
C LEU A 128 13.24 -15.78 -1.91
N VAL A 129 12.19 -16.27 -1.23
CA VAL A 129 12.30 -17.31 -0.19
C VAL A 129 13.08 -18.53 -0.71
N SER A 130 12.68 -19.04 -1.87
CA SER A 130 13.33 -20.23 -2.47
C SER A 130 14.77 -19.95 -2.89
N ILE A 131 15.06 -18.75 -3.41
CA ILE A 131 16.39 -18.34 -3.85
C ILE A 131 17.32 -18.19 -2.63
N ALA A 132 16.83 -17.57 -1.55
CA ALA A 132 17.57 -17.37 -0.32
C ALA A 132 17.91 -18.72 0.35
N GLN A 133 16.94 -19.64 0.47
CA GLN A 133 17.17 -20.98 1.01
C GLN A 133 18.20 -21.76 0.19
N ASN A 134 18.11 -21.73 -1.14
CA ASN A 134 19.08 -22.39 -2.03
C ASN A 134 20.50 -21.81 -1.92
N ARG A 135 20.61 -20.54 -1.50
CA ARG A 135 21.89 -19.86 -1.22
C ARG A 135 22.37 -20.08 0.23
N GLY A 136 21.66 -20.87 1.03
CA GLY A 136 22.02 -21.21 2.40
C GLY A 136 21.67 -20.14 3.45
N TYR A 137 20.82 -19.17 3.10
CA TYR A 137 20.29 -18.23 4.09
C TYR A 137 19.22 -18.87 4.96
N GLU A 138 19.19 -18.48 6.23
CA GLU A 138 18.06 -18.78 7.11
C GLU A 138 16.85 -17.94 6.68
N VAL A 139 15.69 -18.58 6.57
CA VAL A 139 14.43 -17.91 6.21
C VAL A 139 13.37 -18.29 7.24
N LEU A 140 12.80 -17.27 7.89
CA LEU A 140 11.71 -17.41 8.84
C LEU A 140 10.46 -16.75 8.25
N CYS A 141 9.39 -17.53 8.11
CA CYS A 141 8.09 -17.05 7.66
C CYS A 141 7.05 -17.43 8.71
N HIS A 142 6.30 -16.43 9.18
CA HIS A 142 5.25 -16.62 10.17
C HIS A 142 3.96 -15.97 9.66
N PRO A 143 2.79 -16.59 9.90
CA PRO A 143 1.52 -15.91 9.69
C PRO A 143 1.44 -14.64 10.53
N GLU A 144 1.10 -13.52 9.91
CA GLU A 144 1.04 -12.21 10.57
C GLU A 144 -0.41 -11.82 10.88
N ASP A 145 -1.24 -11.63 9.85
CA ASP A 145 -2.68 -11.35 9.99
C ASP A 145 -3.48 -11.89 8.78
N VAL A 146 -4.78 -11.61 8.72
CA VAL A 146 -5.70 -12.01 7.66
C VAL A 146 -6.25 -10.77 6.94
N SER A 147 -6.01 -10.69 5.63
CA SER A 147 -6.74 -9.78 4.75
C SER A 147 -7.96 -10.49 4.14
N LEU A 148 -9.05 -9.74 3.97
CA LEU A 148 -10.29 -10.22 3.37
C LEU A 148 -10.50 -9.55 2.02
N GLU A 149 -10.35 -10.32 0.95
CA GLU A 149 -10.59 -9.86 -0.42
C GLU A 149 -11.95 -10.37 -0.92
N LEU A 150 -12.61 -9.57 -1.77
CA LEU A 150 -13.84 -9.96 -2.46
C LEU A 150 -13.73 -9.56 -3.94
N ASP A 151 -13.85 -10.54 -4.82
CA ASP A 151 -14.07 -10.29 -6.24
C ASP A 151 -15.41 -9.56 -6.41
N LEU A 152 -15.34 -8.27 -6.71
CA LEU A 152 -16.52 -7.40 -6.77
C LEU A 152 -17.37 -7.75 -8.00
N PRO A 153 -18.61 -8.23 -7.83
CA PRO A 153 -19.48 -8.51 -8.96
C PRO A 153 -19.89 -7.22 -9.68
N PRO A 154 -20.15 -7.26 -11.00
CA PRO A 154 -20.46 -6.08 -11.81
C PRO A 154 -21.80 -5.42 -11.45
N THR A 155 -22.69 -6.14 -10.75
CA THR A 155 -24.02 -5.62 -10.39
C THR A 155 -24.33 -5.81 -8.91
N TRP A 156 -25.17 -4.92 -8.39
CA TRP A 156 -25.66 -4.98 -7.02
C TRP A 156 -26.41 -6.29 -6.73
N ASP A 157 -27.22 -6.77 -7.67
CA ASP A 157 -27.98 -8.00 -7.50
C ASP A 157 -27.08 -9.24 -7.49
N GLU A 158 -26.01 -9.26 -8.29
CA GLU A 158 -24.99 -10.33 -8.24
C GLU A 158 -24.22 -10.32 -6.91
N TYR A 159 -23.86 -9.13 -6.42
CA TYR A 159 -23.30 -8.98 -5.07
C TYR A 159 -24.26 -9.50 -3.99
N LEU A 160 -25.55 -9.19 -4.07
CA LEU A 160 -26.51 -9.75 -3.12
C LEU A 160 -26.69 -11.27 -3.29
N GLY A 161 -26.44 -11.80 -4.47
CA GLY A 161 -26.49 -13.23 -4.80
C GLY A 161 -25.41 -14.06 -4.12
N ILE A 162 -24.21 -13.51 -3.93
CA ILE A 162 -23.11 -14.21 -3.23
C ILE A 162 -23.31 -14.26 -1.70
N LEU A 163 -24.16 -13.38 -1.14
CA LEU A 163 -24.43 -13.34 0.29
C LEU A 163 -25.37 -14.47 0.75
N THR A 164 -25.15 -14.97 1.97
CA THR A 164 -26.11 -15.88 2.61
C THR A 164 -27.49 -15.24 2.72
N SER A 165 -28.56 -16.04 2.75
CA SER A 165 -29.93 -15.51 2.89
C SER A 165 -30.07 -14.59 4.11
N LYS A 166 -29.42 -14.90 5.23
CA LYS A 166 -29.44 -14.05 6.43
C LYS A 166 -28.75 -12.70 6.17
N GLN A 167 -27.54 -12.69 5.61
CA GLN A 167 -26.80 -11.46 5.31
C GLN A 167 -27.51 -10.60 4.28
N ARG A 168 -28.06 -11.20 3.21
CA ARG A 168 -28.82 -10.49 2.18
C ARG A 168 -30.04 -9.77 2.76
N HIS A 169 -30.82 -10.43 3.64
CA HIS A 169 -31.94 -9.79 4.33
C HIS A 169 -31.47 -8.67 5.25
N GLU A 170 -30.36 -8.87 5.96
CA GLU A 170 -29.80 -7.88 6.87
C GLU A 170 -29.33 -6.61 6.15
N VAL A 171 -28.62 -6.76 5.01
CA VAL A 171 -28.19 -5.63 4.16
C VAL A 171 -29.41 -4.85 3.65
N LYS A 172 -30.39 -5.52 3.04
CA LYS A 172 -31.62 -4.87 2.55
C LYS A 172 -32.38 -4.16 3.67
N ARG A 173 -32.47 -4.78 4.85
CA ARG A 173 -33.13 -4.21 6.02
C ARG A 173 -32.42 -2.94 6.52
N LYS A 174 -31.08 -2.93 6.54
CA LYS A 174 -30.28 -1.77 6.95
C LYS A 174 -30.41 -0.61 5.98
N LEU A 175 -30.35 -0.87 4.67
CA LEU A 175 -30.52 0.15 3.64
C LEU A 175 -31.90 0.80 3.71
N ARG A 176 -32.97 -0.01 3.79
CA ARG A 176 -34.32 0.52 3.94
C ARG A 176 -34.48 1.39 5.20
N ARG A 177 -33.93 0.95 6.34
CA ARG A 177 -33.99 1.75 7.57
C ARG A 177 -33.22 3.06 7.47
N LEU A 178 -32.12 3.07 6.73
CA LEU A 178 -31.35 4.28 6.46
C LEU A 178 -32.16 5.26 5.59
N GLU A 179 -32.84 4.77 4.56
CA GLU A 179 -33.74 5.56 3.71
C GLU A 179 -34.99 6.06 4.46
N GLU A 180 -35.54 5.26 5.37
CA GLU A 180 -36.66 5.64 6.24
C GLU A 180 -36.27 6.74 7.26
N ALA A 181 -34.98 6.88 7.58
CA ALA A 181 -34.50 7.83 8.58
C ALA A 181 -34.41 9.28 8.07
N GLY A 182 -34.32 9.50 6.75
CA GLY A 182 -34.17 10.82 6.17
C GLY A 182 -33.58 10.78 4.76
N ASN A 183 -33.17 11.94 4.25
CA ASN A 183 -32.58 12.05 2.93
C ASN A 183 -31.11 11.60 2.94
N VAL A 184 -30.85 10.45 2.31
CA VAL A 184 -29.53 9.82 2.26
C VAL A 184 -28.78 10.25 0.99
N LYS A 185 -27.53 10.67 1.14
CA LYS A 185 -26.62 10.92 0.01
C LYS A 185 -25.28 10.24 0.25
N TYR A 186 -24.74 9.61 -0.79
CA TYR A 186 -23.36 9.14 -0.81
C TYR A 186 -22.62 9.89 -1.90
N ARG A 187 -21.49 10.51 -1.54
CA ARG A 187 -20.62 11.22 -2.50
C ARG A 187 -19.18 10.85 -2.25
N ILE A 188 -18.37 10.99 -3.30
CA ILE A 188 -16.93 10.76 -3.25
C ILE A 188 -16.25 12.11 -3.47
N VAL A 189 -15.29 12.43 -2.61
CA VAL A 189 -14.37 13.55 -2.81
C VAL A 189 -13.09 13.00 -3.44
N GLU A 190 -12.76 13.53 -4.61
CA GLU A 190 -11.62 13.12 -5.44
C GLU A 190 -10.72 14.30 -5.81
N ASP A 191 -11.21 15.55 -5.69
CA ASP A 191 -10.48 16.76 -6.06
C ASP A 191 -9.70 17.36 -4.87
N THR A 192 -8.54 17.94 -5.17
CA THR A 192 -7.62 18.54 -4.18
C THR A 192 -8.24 19.72 -3.41
N GLY A 193 -9.20 20.44 -3.99
CA GLY A 193 -9.84 21.60 -3.36
C GLY A 193 -10.73 21.22 -2.17
N ALA A 194 -11.58 20.21 -2.35
CA ALA A 194 -12.47 19.71 -1.30
C ALA A 194 -11.81 18.70 -0.34
N THR A 195 -10.66 18.13 -0.73
CA THR A 195 -9.94 17.10 0.05
C THR A 195 -9.59 17.58 1.47
N ARG A 196 -9.05 18.78 1.63
CA ARG A 196 -8.61 19.27 2.96
C ARG A 196 -9.74 19.36 3.98
N GLU A 197 -10.89 19.92 3.61
CA GLU A 197 -12.04 20.03 4.52
C GLU A 197 -12.65 18.67 4.82
N ALA A 198 -12.73 17.80 3.82
CA ALA A 198 -13.23 16.45 3.99
C ALA A 198 -12.31 15.63 4.91
N MET A 199 -10.99 15.75 4.76
CA MET A 199 -10.01 15.11 5.65
C MET A 199 -10.11 15.59 7.09
N ASN A 200 -10.37 16.88 7.34
CA ASN A 200 -10.64 17.37 8.70
C ASN A 200 -11.83 16.65 9.34
N THR A 201 -12.89 16.43 8.56
CA THR A 201 -14.09 15.73 9.03
C THR A 201 -13.80 14.24 9.24
N PHE A 202 -13.10 13.60 8.30
CA PHE A 202 -12.72 12.20 8.37
C PHE A 202 -11.90 11.90 9.62
N LEU A 203 -10.81 12.64 9.86
CA LEU A 203 -9.92 12.40 10.99
C LEU A 203 -10.61 12.61 12.34
N ARG A 204 -11.46 13.64 12.46
CA ARG A 204 -12.29 13.85 13.65
C ARG A 204 -13.21 12.66 13.89
N MET A 205 -13.99 12.26 12.89
CA MET A 205 -14.92 11.13 13.00
C MET A 205 -14.20 9.80 13.26
N PHE A 206 -13.01 9.62 12.66
CA PHE A 206 -12.17 8.45 12.87
C PHE A 206 -11.77 8.32 14.34
N ALA A 207 -11.25 9.39 14.95
CA ALA A 207 -10.88 9.42 16.36
C ALA A 207 -12.10 9.28 17.30
N GLU A 208 -13.21 9.95 17.00
CA GLU A 208 -14.44 9.86 17.80
C GLU A 208 -15.10 8.48 17.75
N SER A 209 -14.88 7.72 16.67
CA SER A 209 -15.56 6.43 16.47
C SER A 209 -15.15 5.36 17.49
N ARG A 210 -13.88 5.33 17.91
CA ARG A 210 -13.34 4.36 18.88
C ARG A 210 -12.08 4.88 19.57
N THR A 211 -11.86 4.47 20.82
CA THR A 211 -10.71 4.90 21.64
C THR A 211 -9.35 4.43 21.10
N ASP A 212 -9.27 3.23 20.53
CA ASP A 212 -8.04 2.71 19.93
C ASP A 212 -7.67 3.46 18.64
N LYS A 213 -8.67 3.90 17.86
CA LYS A 213 -8.46 4.78 16.70
C LYS A 213 -7.96 6.16 17.09
N ALA A 214 -8.46 6.72 18.20
CA ALA A 214 -7.94 7.96 18.75
C ALA A 214 -6.47 7.82 19.19
N ALA A 215 -6.10 6.68 19.80
CA ALA A 215 -4.72 6.42 20.19
C ALA A 215 -3.79 6.20 18.99
N PHE A 216 -4.28 5.55 17.94
CA PHE A 216 -3.56 5.36 16.67
C PHE A 216 -3.27 6.70 15.96
N LEU A 217 -4.22 7.64 16.00
CA LEU A 217 -4.12 8.92 15.31
C LEU A 217 -3.24 9.94 16.06
N THR A 218 -1.96 9.62 16.20
CA THR A 218 -0.93 10.54 16.68
C THR A 218 -0.74 11.72 15.72
N ALA A 219 -0.06 12.78 16.14
CA ALA A 219 0.22 13.93 15.27
C ALA A 219 0.98 13.55 13.99
N GLN A 220 1.91 12.58 14.07
CA GLN A 220 2.64 12.08 12.91
C GLN A 220 1.72 11.28 11.97
N MET A 221 0.84 10.44 12.52
CA MET A 221 -0.12 9.67 11.73
C MET A 221 -1.16 10.57 11.05
N GLU A 222 -1.62 11.61 11.75
CA GLU A 222 -2.47 12.65 11.16
C GLU A 222 -1.76 13.39 10.01
N SER A 223 -0.50 13.78 10.20
CA SER A 223 0.32 14.38 9.13
C SER A 223 0.40 13.45 7.92
N PHE A 224 0.69 12.17 8.15
CA PHE A 224 0.75 11.16 7.10
C PHE A 224 -0.55 11.04 6.31
N PHE A 225 -1.72 10.89 6.95
CA PHE A 225 -2.98 10.78 6.21
C PHE A 225 -3.34 12.03 5.41
N ARG A 226 -2.98 13.22 5.91
CA ARG A 226 -3.19 14.48 5.19
C ARG A 226 -2.30 14.56 3.96
N SER A 227 -1.00 14.33 4.13
CA SER A 227 -0.02 14.28 3.06
C SER A 227 -0.39 13.22 2.02
N LEU A 228 -0.83 12.03 2.47
CA LEU A 228 -1.27 10.95 1.59
C LEU A 228 -2.50 11.34 0.77
N ALA A 229 -3.52 11.92 1.41
CA ALA A 229 -4.74 12.32 0.71
C ALA A 229 -4.45 13.38 -0.36
N ASP A 230 -3.65 14.40 -0.04
CA ASP A 230 -3.28 15.46 -0.99
C ASP A 230 -2.51 14.87 -2.19
N ASN A 231 -1.49 14.05 -1.95
CA ASN A 231 -0.67 13.45 -3.01
C ASN A 231 -1.44 12.39 -3.83
N MET A 232 -2.33 11.62 -3.21
CA MET A 232 -3.17 10.64 -3.92
C MET A 232 -4.26 11.30 -4.77
N ALA A 233 -4.78 12.46 -4.35
CA ALA A 233 -5.69 13.25 -5.15
C ALA A 233 -5.01 13.79 -6.42
N GLU A 234 -3.76 14.25 -6.30
CA GLU A 234 -2.97 14.74 -7.46
C GLU A 234 -2.78 13.67 -8.54
N VAL A 235 -2.65 12.40 -8.16
CA VAL A 235 -2.52 11.27 -9.11
C VAL A 235 -3.84 10.57 -9.42
N GLY A 236 -4.98 11.12 -8.96
CA GLY A 236 -6.32 10.61 -9.26
C GLY A 236 -6.72 9.31 -8.55
N LEU A 237 -5.98 8.91 -7.51
CA LEU A 237 -6.20 7.67 -6.75
C LEU A 237 -6.98 7.86 -5.44
N LEU A 238 -7.13 9.09 -4.93
CA LEU A 238 -7.93 9.35 -3.73
C LEU A 238 -9.42 9.08 -3.97
N ARG A 239 -10.06 8.38 -3.02
CA ARG A 239 -11.51 8.16 -2.99
C ARG A 239 -12.03 8.33 -1.57
N LEU A 240 -12.35 9.56 -1.16
CA LEU A 240 -12.93 9.80 0.16
C LEU A 240 -14.46 9.79 0.10
N GLY A 241 -15.06 8.64 0.47
CA GLY A 241 -16.50 8.42 0.51
C GLY A 241 -17.17 9.03 1.74
N ILE A 242 -18.28 9.72 1.53
CA ILE A 242 -19.03 10.43 2.58
C ILE A 242 -20.50 10.03 2.48
N LEU A 243 -21.01 9.43 3.55
CA LEU A 243 -22.43 9.14 3.73
C LEU A 243 -23.09 10.23 4.57
N GLU A 244 -24.06 10.92 3.98
CA GLU A 244 -24.79 12.03 4.59
C GLU A 244 -26.25 11.64 4.86
N LEU A 245 -26.77 12.01 6.03
CA LEU A 245 -28.19 11.96 6.39
C LEU A 245 -28.66 13.38 6.66
N ASP A 246 -29.66 13.86 5.90
CA ASP A 246 -30.18 15.22 6.01
C ASP A 246 -29.06 16.28 6.00
N THR A 247 -28.09 16.11 5.09
CA THR A 247 -26.86 16.94 4.89
C THR A 247 -25.77 16.82 5.96
N GLN A 248 -25.96 16.03 7.01
CA GLN A 248 -24.92 15.79 8.00
C GLN A 248 -24.10 14.54 7.64
N PRO A 249 -22.76 14.61 7.59
CA PRO A 249 -21.91 13.44 7.48
C PRO A 249 -22.12 12.49 8.68
N THR A 250 -22.48 11.25 8.39
CA THR A 250 -22.73 10.20 9.40
C THR A 250 -21.71 9.07 9.36
N ALA A 251 -21.10 8.84 8.20
CA ALA A 251 -19.97 7.93 8.04
C ALA A 251 -19.05 8.43 6.93
N MET A 252 -17.77 8.12 7.05
CA MET A 252 -16.77 8.40 6.03
C MET A 252 -15.83 7.21 5.89
N VAL A 253 -15.35 6.99 4.67
CA VAL A 253 -14.36 5.97 4.32
C VAL A 253 -13.36 6.59 3.35
N MET A 254 -12.09 6.21 3.45
CA MET A 254 -11.01 6.60 2.54
C MET A 254 -10.39 5.34 1.95
#